data_AF-A0A6A0HHK2-F1
#
_entry.id   AF-A0A6A0HHK2-F1
#
_cell.length_a   1.000
_cell.length_b   1.000
_cell.length_c   1.000
_cell.angle_alpha   90.00
_cell.angle_beta   90.00
_cell.angle_gamma   90.00
#
_symmetry.space_group_name_H-M   'P 1'
#
loop_
_entity.id
_entity.type
_entity.pdbx_description
1 polymer ?
#
loop_
_entity_poly.entity_id
_entity_poly.type
_entity_poly.pdbx_seq_one_letter_code
_entity_poly.pdbx_strand_id
1 'polypeptide(L)'
;MQSDRIILNYQREDDILYVTFGQEGRKGVGLNLHANILLRFDRSSGEPLGLTFIDYSKLKTQTTIPLNDFSSTPEELQKIVRQILLAEPVCRFIEIDPHTFRNLAVINPSMEKVIAA
;
A
#
# COMPACT_ATOMS: atom_id res chain seq x y z
N MET A 1 -20.92 0.77 -9.75
CA MET A 1 -19.65 0.76 -9.01
C MET A 1 -18.99 -0.57 -9.27
N GLN A 2 -17.90 -0.56 -10.02
CA GLN A 2 -17.17 -1.78 -10.40
C GLN A 2 -16.45 -2.26 -9.14
N SER A 3 -16.67 -3.51 -8.72
CA SER A 3 -15.99 -4.07 -7.55
C SER A 3 -14.49 -4.10 -7.84
N ASP A 4 -13.71 -3.26 -7.15
CA ASP A 4 -12.25 -3.22 -7.26
C ASP A 4 -11.67 -4.61 -6.96
N ARG A 5 -11.30 -5.33 -8.02
CA ARG A 5 -10.71 -6.66 -7.93
C ARG A 5 -9.31 -6.51 -7.33
N ILE A 6 -9.03 -7.22 -6.25
CA ILE A 6 -7.68 -7.30 -5.66
C ILE A 6 -7.11 -8.68 -5.96
N ILE A 7 -5.90 -8.73 -6.52
CA ILE A 7 -5.21 -9.98 -6.88
C ILE A 7 -3.96 -10.08 -6.03
N LEU A 8 -3.82 -11.19 -5.29
CA LEU A 8 -2.66 -11.49 -4.46
C LEU A 8 -1.85 -12.59 -5.12
N ASN A 9 -0.56 -12.34 -5.35
CA ASN A 9 0.37 -13.32 -5.90
C ASN A 9 1.63 -13.38 -5.02
N TYR A 10 1.81 -14.49 -4.30
CA TYR A 10 2.99 -14.71 -3.45
C TYR A 10 3.98 -15.64 -4.14
N GLN A 11 5.15 -15.12 -4.47
CA GLN A 11 6.28 -15.87 -5.01
C GLN A 11 7.16 -16.32 -3.85
N ARG A 12 7.07 -17.61 -3.52
CA ARG A 12 7.79 -18.20 -2.37
C ARG A 12 9.30 -18.20 -2.55
N GLU A 13 9.79 -18.38 -3.79
CA GLU A 13 11.23 -18.50 -4.08
C GLU A 13 12.00 -17.24 -3.72
N ASP A 14 11.40 -16.07 -3.95
CA ASP A 14 12.01 -14.76 -3.71
C ASP A 14 11.45 -14.04 -2.45
N ASP A 15 10.50 -14.67 -1.73
CA ASP A 15 9.75 -14.07 -0.61
C ASP A 15 9.09 -12.71 -0.98
N ILE A 16 8.42 -12.67 -2.15
CA ILE A 16 7.76 -11.47 -2.66
C ILE A 16 6.25 -11.66 -2.72
N LEU A 17 5.49 -10.73 -2.13
CA LEU A 17 4.05 -10.61 -2.33
C LEU A 17 3.75 -9.45 -3.28
N TYR A 18 3.10 -9.75 -4.39
CA TYR A 18 2.48 -8.77 -5.26
C TYR A 18 1.00 -8.63 -4.93
N VAL A 19 0.56 -7.39 -4.76
CA VAL A 19 -0.84 -7.00 -4.64
C VAL A 19 -1.17 -6.15 -5.85
N THR A 20 -2.07 -6.60 -6.70
CA THR A 20 -2.55 -5.82 -7.85
C THR A 20 -3.95 -5.30 -7.58
N PHE A 21 -4.16 -4.01 -7.86
CA PHE A 21 -5.46 -3.36 -7.74
C PHE A 21 -6.07 -3.19 -9.14
N GLY A 22 -7.30 -3.68 -9.31
CA GLY A 22 -8.02 -3.64 -10.57
C GLY A 22 -7.44 -4.57 -11.63
N GLN A 23 -7.00 -3.99 -12.75
CA GLN A 23 -6.54 -4.73 -13.92
C GLN A 23 -5.02 -4.92 -13.93
N GLU A 24 -4.57 -6.15 -14.21
CA GLU A 24 -3.15 -6.48 -14.39
C GLU A 24 -2.57 -5.86 -15.67
N GLY A 25 -1.24 -5.68 -15.70
CA GLY A 25 -0.52 -5.18 -16.88
C GLY A 25 -0.66 -3.68 -17.15
N ARG A 26 -1.34 -2.94 -16.28
CA ARG A 26 -1.40 -1.47 -16.37
C ARG A 26 -0.02 -0.85 -16.15
N LYS A 27 0.34 0.09 -17.01
CA LYS A 27 1.56 0.89 -16.88
C LYS A 27 1.39 1.88 -15.73
N GLY A 28 2.43 2.03 -14.94
CA GLY A 28 2.48 3.01 -13.86
C GLY A 28 3.90 3.28 -13.42
N VAL A 29 4.03 4.16 -12.45
CA VAL A 29 5.30 4.50 -11.82
C VAL A 29 5.43 3.72 -10.53
N GLY A 30 6.64 3.19 -10.28
CA GLY A 30 7.01 2.60 -9.00
C GLY A 30 7.66 3.64 -8.09
N LEU A 31 7.23 3.69 -6.83
CA LEU A 31 7.84 4.51 -5.79
C LEU A 31 8.15 3.62 -4.58
N ASN A 32 9.40 3.65 -4.13
CA ASN A 32 9.78 2.99 -2.89
C ASN A 32 9.20 3.77 -1.71
N LEU A 33 8.32 3.13 -0.94
CA LEU A 33 7.79 3.69 0.31
C LEU A 33 8.76 3.45 1.47
N HIS A 34 9.43 2.30 1.42
CA HIS A 34 10.43 1.79 2.34
C HIS A 34 11.31 0.81 1.56
N ALA A 35 12.48 0.45 2.10
CA ALA A 35 13.42 -0.50 1.48
C ALA A 35 12.78 -1.77 0.90
N ASN A 36 11.70 -2.25 1.53
CA ASN A 36 11.04 -3.51 1.18
C ASN A 36 9.61 -3.35 0.64
N ILE A 37 9.15 -2.12 0.38
CA ILE A 37 7.79 -1.88 -0.13
C ILE A 37 7.82 -0.89 -1.29
N LEU A 38 7.30 -1.35 -2.43
CA LEU A 38 7.10 -0.54 -3.62
C LEU A 38 5.60 -0.27 -3.83
N LEU A 39 5.23 1.00 -3.96
CA LEU A 39 3.92 1.43 -4.45
C LEU A 39 3.97 1.59 -5.96
N ARG A 40 3.00 1.01 -6.68
CA ARG A 40 2.78 1.26 -8.09
C ARG A 40 1.47 2.01 -8.29
N PHE A 41 1.51 3.10 -9.05
CA PHE A 41 0.33 3.93 -9.32
C PHE A 41 0.41 4.58 -10.70
N ASP A 42 -0.74 4.98 -11.24
CA ASP A 42 -0.81 5.80 -12.44
C ASP A 42 -0.49 7.25 -12.07
N ARG A 43 0.56 7.83 -12.70
CA ARG A 43 1.02 9.18 -12.36
C ARG A 43 0.02 10.27 -12.75
N SER A 44 -0.77 10.03 -13.80
CA SER A 44 -1.71 11.01 -14.34
C SER A 44 -3.00 11.05 -13.55
N SER A 45 -3.53 9.89 -13.16
CA SER A 45 -4.77 9.80 -12.38
C SER A 45 -4.56 9.74 -10.87
N GLY A 46 -3.35 9.42 -10.41
CA GLY A 46 -3.08 9.13 -8.99
C GLY A 46 -3.70 7.81 -8.52
N GLU A 47 -4.16 6.96 -9.44
CA GLU A 47 -4.83 5.71 -9.11
C GLU A 47 -3.83 4.64 -8.68
N PRO A 48 -4.03 3.96 -7.53
CA PRO A 48 -3.18 2.87 -7.12
C PRO A 48 -3.33 1.66 -8.06
N LEU A 49 -2.20 1.11 -8.51
CA LEU A 49 -2.14 -0.06 -9.40
C LEU A 49 -1.63 -1.30 -8.69
N GLY A 50 -0.90 -1.15 -7.58
CA GLY A 50 -0.47 -2.28 -6.78
C GLY A 50 0.57 -1.95 -5.71
N LEU A 51 0.89 -2.96 -4.91
CA LEU A 51 1.99 -2.98 -3.96
C LEU A 51 2.88 -4.19 -4.23
N THR A 52 4.18 -4.02 -4.03
CA THR A 52 5.13 -5.13 -3.96
C THR A 52 5.79 -5.12 -2.60
N PHE A 53 5.65 -6.22 -1.87
CA PHE A 53 6.31 -6.46 -0.59
C PHE A 53 7.45 -7.44 -0.81
N ILE A 54 8.68 -6.99 -0.57
CA ILE A 54 9.91 -7.78 -0.63
C ILE A 54 10.21 -8.27 0.79
N ASP A 55 10.81 -9.45 0.96
CA ASP A 55 11.00 -10.07 2.28
C ASP A 55 9.67 -10.14 3.07
N TYR A 56 8.58 -10.52 2.37
CA TYR A 56 7.22 -10.43 2.92
C TYR A 56 7.05 -11.21 4.22
N SER A 57 7.70 -12.37 4.35
CA SER A 57 7.68 -13.16 5.58
C SER A 57 8.19 -12.40 6.80
N LYS A 58 9.18 -11.51 6.64
CA LYS A 58 9.73 -10.66 7.71
C LYS A 58 8.80 -9.50 8.04
N LEU A 59 8.19 -8.90 7.01
CA LEU A 59 7.26 -7.77 7.17
C LEU A 59 6.00 -8.15 7.95
N LYS A 60 5.50 -9.39 7.83
CA LYS A 60 4.36 -9.88 8.64
C LYS A 60 4.55 -9.75 10.15
N THR A 61 5.80 -9.74 10.60
CA THR A 61 6.15 -9.64 12.03
C THR A 61 6.26 -8.18 12.48
N GLN A 62 6.40 -7.25 11.54
CA GLN A 62 6.46 -5.81 11.78
C GLN A 62 5.10 -5.17 11.53
N THR A 63 4.47 -4.72 12.61
CA THR A 63 3.10 -4.17 12.57
C THR A 63 3.02 -2.77 11.99
N THR A 64 4.15 -2.07 11.86
CA THR A 64 4.15 -0.66 11.52
C THR A 64 5.45 -0.31 10.80
N ILE A 65 5.34 0.38 9.66
CA ILE A 65 6.49 0.68 8.80
C ILE A 65 6.70 2.21 8.78
N PRO A 66 7.86 2.71 9.27
CA PRO A 66 8.16 4.13 9.24
C PRO A 66 8.37 4.58 7.80
N LEU A 67 7.50 5.47 7.34
CA LEU A 67 7.53 6.02 5.99
C LEU A 67 8.54 7.18 5.89
N ASN A 68 9.83 6.84 5.93
CA ASN A 68 10.91 7.85 5.91
C ASN A 68 11.55 8.03 4.52
N ASP A 69 11.47 7.03 3.65
CA ASP A 69 12.30 6.96 2.44
C ASP A 69 11.80 7.80 1.26
N PHE A 70 10.55 8.26 1.25
CA PHE A 70 10.05 9.12 0.16
C PHE A 70 10.19 10.63 0.44
N SER A 71 10.82 11.03 1.55
CA SER A 71 11.06 12.44 1.90
C SER A 71 11.91 13.20 0.87
N SER A 72 12.74 12.49 0.10
CA SER A 72 13.56 13.01 -1.01
C SER A 72 12.78 13.24 -2.31
N THR A 73 11.50 12.83 -2.33
CA THR A 73 10.62 12.91 -3.50
C THR A 73 10.03 14.34 -3.63
N PRO A 74 9.79 14.88 -4.84
CA PRO A 74 9.16 16.19 -5.01
C PRO A 74 7.84 16.33 -4.24
N GLU A 75 7.59 17.50 -3.64
CA GLU A 75 6.45 17.73 -2.74
C GLU A 75 5.09 17.36 -3.36
N GLU A 76 4.87 17.67 -4.63
CA GLU A 76 3.64 17.29 -5.35
C GLU A 76 3.42 15.77 -5.36
N LEU A 77 4.49 15.01 -5.59
CA LEU A 77 4.44 13.56 -5.63
C LEU A 77 4.26 12.99 -4.22
N GLN A 78 4.83 13.63 -3.19
CA GLN A 78 4.53 13.27 -1.80
C GLN A 78 3.05 13.45 -1.47
N LYS A 79 2.40 14.52 -1.95
CA LYS A 79 0.96 14.76 -1.72
C LYS A 79 0.11 13.67 -2.36
N ILE A 80 0.39 13.30 -3.61
CA ILE A 80 -0.30 12.22 -4.33
C ILE A 80 -0.14 10.91 -3.57
N VAL A 81 1.09 10.55 -3.21
CA VAL A 81 1.39 9.29 -2.51
C VAL A 81 0.69 9.24 -1.17
N ARG A 82 0.68 10.32 -0.40
CA ARG A 82 -0.07 10.37 0.88
C ARG A 82 -1.57 10.14 0.67
N GLN A 83 -2.16 10.73 -0.36
CA GLN A 83 -3.58 10.47 -0.67
C GLN A 83 -3.81 9.00 -1.03
N ILE A 84 -2.92 8.41 -1.82
CA ILE A 84 -2.99 6.99 -2.18
C ILE A 84 -2.92 6.10 -0.95
N LEU A 85 -1.94 6.33 -0.06
CA LEU A 85 -1.74 5.49 1.13
C LEU A 85 -2.89 5.56 2.13
N LEU A 86 -3.60 6.68 2.18
CA LEU A 86 -4.77 6.87 3.04
C LEU A 86 -6.08 6.41 2.39
N ALA A 87 -6.08 6.13 1.09
CA ALA A 87 -7.25 5.72 0.35
C ALA A 87 -7.34 4.20 0.19
N GLU A 88 -8.57 3.73 0.04
CA GLU A 88 -8.84 2.37 -0.44
C GLU A 88 -8.32 2.19 -1.87
N PRO A 89 -7.80 1.01 -2.25
CA PRO A 89 -7.64 -0.19 -1.43
C PRO A 89 -6.35 -0.24 -0.58
N VAL A 90 -5.47 0.75 -0.71
CA VAL A 90 -4.08 0.69 -0.22
C VAL A 90 -4.00 0.68 1.30
N CYS A 91 -4.84 1.47 1.98
CA CYS A 91 -4.85 1.57 3.44
C CYS A 91 -5.20 0.25 4.16
N ARG A 92 -5.74 -0.76 3.44
CA ARG A 92 -5.95 -2.11 3.98
C ARG A 92 -4.68 -2.95 4.10
N PHE A 93 -3.62 -2.58 3.39
CA PHE A 93 -2.38 -3.36 3.29
C PHE A 93 -1.19 -2.73 4.00
N ILE A 94 -1.24 -1.43 4.24
CA ILE A 94 -0.13 -0.68 4.85
C ILE A 94 -0.69 0.11 6.02
N GLU A 95 -0.19 -0.19 7.21
CA GLU A 95 -0.39 0.62 8.40
C GLU A 95 0.78 1.61 8.54
N ILE A 96 0.45 2.88 8.68
CA ILE A 96 1.41 3.97 8.69
C ILE A 96 1.77 4.31 10.14
N ASP A 97 3.07 4.40 10.44
CA ASP A 97 3.55 4.79 11.76
C ASP A 97 3.09 6.21 12.16
N PRO A 98 2.34 6.35 13.28
CA PRO A 98 1.83 7.64 13.73
C PRO A 98 2.90 8.54 14.35
N HIS A 99 4.07 8.05 14.74
CA HIS A 99 5.18 8.88 15.22
C HIS A 99 6.01 9.47 14.07
N THR A 100 5.90 8.87 12.89
CA THR A 100 6.38 9.44 11.63
C THR A 100 5.36 10.43 11.01
N PHE A 101 4.13 10.45 11.53
CA PHE A 101 3.00 11.26 11.06
C PHE A 101 2.43 12.18 12.15
N ARG A 102 2.73 13.48 12.10
CA ARG A 102 2.23 14.48 13.07
C ARG A 102 0.70 14.76 13.04
N ASN A 103 -0.14 13.94 12.42
CA ASN A 103 -1.63 13.94 12.37
C ASN A 103 -2.05 12.82 11.38
N LEU A 104 -3.02 11.89 11.57
CA LEU A 104 -4.22 11.73 12.40
C LEU A 104 -4.46 10.22 12.68
N ALA A 105 -5.30 9.92 13.67
CA ALA A 105 -5.60 8.59 14.22
C ALA A 105 -6.48 7.70 13.31
N VAL A 106 -6.35 6.37 13.45
CA VAL A 106 -7.16 5.36 12.75
C VAL A 106 -7.97 4.50 13.74
N ILE A 107 -9.19 4.18 13.31
CA ILE A 107 -10.26 3.47 14.02
C ILE A 107 -10.21 1.99 13.62
N ASN A 108 -10.39 1.10 14.60
CA ASN A 108 -10.32 -0.35 14.47
C ASN A 108 -11.66 -0.94 13.96
N PRO A 109 -11.79 -1.51 12.75
CA PRO A 109 -12.98 -2.27 12.39
C PRO A 109 -12.81 -3.73 12.85
N SER A 110 -13.41 -4.07 13.99
CA SER A 110 -13.46 -5.44 14.49
C SER A 110 -14.07 -6.39 13.46
N MET A 111 -13.40 -7.52 13.19
CA MET A 111 -13.77 -8.56 12.22
C MET A 111 -14.98 -9.42 12.61
N GLU A 112 -15.82 -9.00 13.56
CA GLU A 112 -16.96 -9.79 14.04
C GLU A 112 -18.24 -9.67 13.18
N LYS A 113 -18.26 -8.87 12.10
CA LYS A 113 -19.47 -8.66 11.28
C LYS A 113 -19.48 -9.29 9.87
N VAL A 114 -18.45 -10.03 9.47
CA VAL A 114 -18.41 -10.63 8.11
C VAL A 114 -19.01 -12.05 8.07
N ILE A 115 -19.53 -12.57 9.19
CA ILE A 115 -20.24 -13.87 9.24
C ILE A 115 -21.68 -13.70 9.73
N ALA A 116 -22.45 -12.83 9.07
CA ALA A 116 -23.91 -12.83 9.17
C ALA A 116 -24.51 -12.08 7.97
N ALA A 117 -24.54 -12.73 6.81
CA ALA A 117 -25.45 -12.43 5.71
C ALA A 117 -25.69 -13.71 4.90
#